data_AF-A0A8S2FY00-F1
#
_entry.id   AF-A0A8S2FY00-F1
#
_cell.length_a   1.000
_cell.length_b   1.000
_cell.length_c   1.000
_cell.angle_alpha   90.00
_cell.angle_beta   90.00
_cell.angle_gamma   90.00
#
_symmetry.space_group_name_H-M   'P 1'
#
loop_
_entity.id
_entity.type
_entity.pdbx_description
1 polymer ?
#
loop_
_entity_poly.entity_id
_entity_poly.type
_entity_poly.pdbx_seq_one_letter_code
_entity_poly.pdbx_strand_id
1 'polypeptide(L)'
;MLRFSSDHGKEQHLHLQGVTISEPPYHSFVVYGDEQTFHMTVSSYHQVGSWYWQTDGLEIYRRSTLGNTFFHSNDDVLKIYHSDVKVRNIVVWKNENGPVIQWGWAPRTINKVSIDTVDVIHNRIWWSDIKHNTCIINSATYYADTESTNTADPNQMIDGLVISNIRSEGMSPCAMRIYALSNTQSITIKNLFIEKWNDLDKSSQMSIFKAYSDKNGNKVKIGNQSTDKKGLAIENYTVANIKVARVSNNWQDFSIGRLHFDAYLWDNWDAS
;
A
#
# COMPACT_ATOMS: atom_id res chain seq x y z
N MET A 1 -6.16 -11.05 -16.94
CA MET A 1 -6.36 -10.67 -18.36
C MET A 1 -5.10 -10.91 -19.17
N LEU A 2 -3.96 -10.37 -18.75
CA LEU A 2 -2.65 -10.56 -19.37
C LEU A 2 -1.80 -11.50 -18.50
N ARG A 3 -1.10 -12.45 -19.12
CA ARG A 3 -0.19 -13.37 -18.43
C ARG A 3 1.09 -13.52 -19.24
N PHE A 4 2.22 -13.43 -18.56
CA PHE A 4 3.54 -13.64 -19.15
C PHE A 4 4.34 -14.68 -18.36
N SER A 5 5.41 -15.18 -18.99
CA SER A 5 6.40 -16.07 -18.37
C SER A 5 7.78 -15.43 -18.45
N SER A 6 8.55 -15.53 -17.37
CA SER A 6 9.92 -15.03 -17.27
C SER A 6 10.91 -16.19 -17.17
N ASP A 7 11.87 -16.24 -18.09
CA ASP A 7 12.95 -17.21 -18.17
C ASP A 7 13.99 -16.95 -17.08
N HIS A 8 14.40 -18.01 -16.38
CA HIS A 8 15.37 -17.90 -15.31
C HIS A 8 16.73 -17.34 -15.78
N GLY A 9 17.22 -16.33 -15.05
CA GLY A 9 18.52 -15.72 -15.29
C GLY A 9 18.66 -14.93 -16.58
N LYS A 10 17.56 -14.72 -17.34
CA LYS A 10 17.57 -13.90 -18.56
C LYS A 10 16.80 -12.61 -18.35
N GLU A 11 17.46 -11.49 -18.65
CA GLU A 11 16.80 -10.19 -18.62
C GLU A 11 15.76 -10.08 -19.74
N GLN A 12 14.53 -9.74 -19.38
CA GLN A 12 13.39 -9.58 -20.28
C GLN A 12 12.68 -8.26 -20.01
N HIS A 13 12.19 -7.64 -21.08
CA HIS A 13 11.54 -6.34 -21.02
C HIS A 13 10.15 -6.39 -21.66
N LEU A 14 9.15 -5.91 -20.93
CA LEU A 14 7.79 -5.69 -21.43
C LEU A 14 7.52 -4.18 -21.52
N HIS A 15 7.10 -3.75 -22.70
CA HIS A 15 6.49 -2.43 -22.90
C HIS A 15 4.98 -2.61 -22.98
N LEU A 16 4.25 -2.18 -21.93
CA LEU A 16 2.79 -2.24 -21.88
C LEU A 16 2.23 -0.82 -22.00
N GLN A 17 1.67 -0.47 -23.16
CA GLN A 17 1.30 0.90 -23.46
C GLN A 17 -0.06 1.00 -24.15
N GLY A 18 -0.85 2.01 -23.78
CA GLY A 18 -2.02 2.48 -24.53
C GLY A 18 -3.29 1.62 -24.43
N VAL A 19 -3.17 0.36 -24.01
CA VAL A 19 -4.31 -0.56 -23.95
C VAL A 19 -5.27 -0.22 -22.82
N THR A 20 -6.57 -0.44 -23.08
CA THR A 20 -7.62 -0.44 -22.05
C THR A 20 -8.09 -1.87 -21.84
N ILE A 21 -7.95 -2.37 -20.62
CA ILE A 21 -8.50 -3.65 -20.18
C ILE A 21 -9.88 -3.39 -19.57
N SER A 22 -10.91 -4.06 -20.09
CA SER A 22 -12.29 -3.92 -19.62
C SER A 22 -12.81 -5.22 -19.04
N GLU A 23 -13.62 -5.11 -17.99
CA GLU A 23 -14.37 -6.20 -17.36
C GLU A 23 -13.53 -7.45 -17.09
N PRO A 24 -12.38 -7.30 -16.36
CA PRO A 24 -11.57 -8.44 -16.02
C PRO A 24 -12.37 -9.43 -15.15
N PRO A 25 -12.36 -10.74 -15.46
CA PRO A 25 -13.07 -11.75 -14.66
C PRO A 25 -12.28 -12.18 -13.41
N TYR A 26 -11.02 -11.75 -13.30
CA TYR A 26 -10.05 -12.10 -12.24
C TYR A 26 -8.87 -11.12 -12.31
N HIS A 27 -7.72 -11.44 -11.71
CA HIS A 27 -6.51 -10.61 -11.72
C HIS A 27 -6.19 -10.10 -13.14
N SER A 28 -5.93 -8.80 -13.26
CA SER A 28 -5.71 -8.17 -14.57
C SER A 28 -4.38 -8.59 -15.20
N PHE A 29 -3.33 -8.76 -14.40
CA PHE A 29 -1.97 -9.02 -14.89
C PHE A 29 -1.19 -9.95 -13.93
N VAL A 30 -0.40 -10.86 -14.49
CA VAL A 30 0.57 -11.66 -13.71
C VAL A 30 1.74 -12.11 -14.59
N VAL A 31 2.93 -12.21 -13.99
CA VAL A 31 4.11 -12.88 -14.56
C VAL A 31 4.45 -14.06 -13.66
N TYR A 32 4.74 -15.22 -14.27
CA TYR A 32 5.28 -16.37 -13.56
C TYR A 32 6.70 -16.68 -14.02
N GLY A 33 7.54 -17.25 -13.16
CA GLY A 33 8.92 -17.59 -13.45
C GLY A 33 9.90 -16.74 -12.66
N ASP A 34 10.96 -16.24 -13.28
CA ASP A 34 11.94 -15.38 -12.62
C ASP A 34 11.48 -13.93 -12.53
N GLU A 35 10.90 -13.57 -11.40
CA GLU A 35 10.34 -12.23 -11.13
C GLU A 35 11.43 -11.15 -10.98
N GLN A 36 12.71 -11.54 -10.85
CA GLN A 36 13.82 -10.60 -10.67
C GLN A 36 14.36 -10.06 -11.99
N THR A 37 14.16 -10.78 -13.10
CA THR A 37 14.70 -10.47 -14.43
C THR A 37 13.61 -10.04 -15.44
N PHE A 38 12.38 -9.82 -14.98
CA PHE A 38 11.29 -9.30 -15.80
C PHE A 38 11.01 -7.83 -15.51
N HIS A 39 11.30 -6.96 -16.47
CA HIS A 39 11.18 -5.50 -16.31
C HIS A 39 10.06 -4.94 -17.15
N MET A 40 9.25 -4.09 -16.54
CA MET A 40 8.11 -3.47 -17.20
C MET A 40 8.33 -1.98 -17.35
N THR A 41 7.98 -1.47 -18.52
CA THR A 41 7.71 -0.04 -18.75
C THR A 41 6.25 0.08 -19.12
N VAL A 42 5.44 0.56 -18.17
CA VAL A 42 3.99 0.69 -18.34
C VAL A 42 3.60 2.15 -18.43
N SER A 43 2.86 2.53 -19.47
CA SER A 43 2.34 3.90 -19.58
C SER A 43 1.04 4.02 -20.36
N SER A 44 0.16 4.96 -20.00
CA SER A 44 -1.15 5.12 -20.68
C SER A 44 -1.97 3.82 -20.72
N TYR A 45 -1.79 2.97 -19.71
CA TYR A 45 -2.59 1.78 -19.50
C TYR A 45 -3.87 2.17 -18.77
N HIS A 46 -4.98 1.51 -19.07
CA HIS A 46 -6.21 1.76 -18.33
C HIS A 46 -6.92 0.44 -18.00
N GLN A 47 -7.50 0.38 -16.80
CA GLN A 47 -8.39 -0.71 -16.39
C GLN A 47 -9.77 -0.14 -16.05
N VAL A 48 -10.82 -0.70 -16.65
CA VAL A 48 -12.22 -0.28 -16.48
C VAL A 48 -13.14 -1.47 -16.25
N GLY A 49 -14.34 -1.24 -15.70
CA GLY A 49 -15.34 -2.31 -15.53
C GLY A 49 -14.96 -3.44 -14.55
N SER A 50 -14.01 -3.21 -13.64
CA SER A 50 -13.61 -4.17 -12.61
C SER A 50 -14.63 -4.28 -11.47
N TRP A 51 -15.77 -4.92 -11.77
CA TRP A 51 -16.90 -5.06 -10.84
C TRP A 51 -16.70 -6.16 -9.80
N TYR A 52 -16.09 -7.28 -10.20
CA TYR A 52 -15.91 -8.45 -9.35
C TYR A 52 -14.75 -8.28 -8.37
N TRP A 53 -14.79 -8.95 -7.22
CA TRP A 53 -13.60 -9.09 -6.37
C TRP A 53 -12.46 -9.78 -7.13
N GLN A 54 -11.24 -9.67 -6.61
CA GLN A 54 -10.04 -10.23 -7.25
C GLN A 54 -9.79 -9.65 -8.65
N THR A 55 -10.25 -8.41 -8.89
CA THR A 55 -9.95 -7.65 -10.12
C THR A 55 -8.83 -6.66 -9.87
N ASP A 56 -7.73 -7.19 -9.33
CA ASP A 56 -6.50 -6.50 -9.01
C ASP A 56 -6.06 -5.56 -10.14
N GLY A 57 -5.43 -4.44 -9.78
CA GLY A 57 -4.64 -3.68 -10.73
C GLY A 57 -3.34 -4.43 -11.06
N LEU A 58 -2.23 -3.69 -11.17
CA LEU A 58 -0.97 -4.30 -11.58
C LEU A 58 -0.10 -4.67 -10.39
N GLU A 59 0.48 -5.88 -10.47
CA GLU A 59 1.74 -6.19 -9.81
C GLU A 59 2.90 -5.63 -10.63
N ILE A 60 3.73 -4.82 -9.97
CA ILE A 60 4.82 -4.11 -10.63
C ILE A 60 6.14 -4.79 -10.25
N TYR A 61 6.70 -5.51 -11.20
CA TYR A 61 7.89 -6.36 -11.03
C TYR A 61 9.17 -5.55 -10.84
N ARG A 62 10.26 -6.23 -10.45
CA ARG A 62 11.53 -5.57 -10.11
C ARG A 62 12.04 -4.65 -11.22
N ARG A 63 12.66 -3.51 -10.85
CA ARG A 63 13.22 -2.52 -11.80
C ARG A 63 12.21 -2.00 -12.83
N SER A 64 10.92 -1.98 -12.49
CA SER A 64 9.86 -1.54 -13.40
C SER A 64 9.41 -0.11 -13.15
N THR A 65 8.83 0.48 -14.19
CA THR A 65 8.19 1.80 -14.13
C THR A 65 6.73 1.72 -14.58
N LEU A 66 5.87 2.46 -13.90
CA LEU A 66 4.45 2.61 -14.22
C LEU A 66 4.08 4.09 -14.16
N GLY A 67 3.37 4.61 -15.16
CA GLY A 67 2.73 5.90 -14.96
C GLY A 67 1.74 6.37 -16.02
N ASN A 68 1.09 7.49 -15.73
CA ASN A 68 0.02 8.06 -16.56
C ASN A 68 -1.06 7.01 -16.84
N THR A 69 -1.69 6.48 -15.79
CA THR A 69 -2.55 5.29 -15.88
C THR A 69 -3.82 5.49 -15.06
N PHE A 70 -4.92 4.89 -15.50
CA PHE A 70 -6.20 4.86 -14.78
C PHE A 70 -6.53 3.44 -14.31
N PHE A 71 -6.96 3.30 -13.07
CA PHE A 71 -7.49 2.04 -12.55
C PHE A 71 -8.89 2.22 -11.99
N HIS A 72 -9.86 1.48 -12.53
CA HIS A 72 -11.03 1.04 -11.80
C HIS A 72 -10.76 -0.39 -11.30
N SER A 73 -10.86 -0.65 -10.00
CA SER A 73 -10.49 -1.96 -9.40
C SER A 73 -11.28 -2.26 -8.14
N ASN A 74 -11.62 -3.54 -7.93
CA ASN A 74 -12.28 -4.05 -6.73
C ASN A 74 -11.40 -5.03 -5.92
N ASP A 75 -10.09 -4.84 -6.02
CA ASP A 75 -9.08 -5.48 -5.16
C ASP A 75 -7.81 -4.61 -5.10
N ASP A 76 -6.70 -5.13 -4.57
CA ASP A 76 -5.40 -4.44 -4.53
C ASP A 76 -5.09 -3.73 -5.87
N VAL A 77 -4.92 -2.40 -5.85
CA VAL A 77 -4.75 -1.61 -7.09
C VAL A 77 -3.29 -1.56 -7.54
N LEU A 78 -2.40 -1.15 -6.65
CA LEU A 78 -0.96 -1.07 -6.86
C LEU A 78 -0.28 -2.09 -5.95
N LYS A 79 0.12 -3.23 -6.52
CA LYS A 79 0.77 -4.32 -5.79
C LYS A 79 2.29 -4.13 -5.85
N ILE A 80 2.83 -3.62 -4.76
CA ILE A 80 4.21 -3.22 -4.57
C ILE A 80 4.95 -4.37 -3.90
N TYR A 81 5.30 -5.38 -4.69
CA TYR A 81 5.89 -6.63 -4.19
C TYR A 81 7.38 -6.76 -4.47
N HIS A 82 7.95 -5.80 -5.21
CA HIS A 82 9.28 -5.90 -5.78
C HIS A 82 10.11 -4.62 -5.55
N SER A 83 11.43 -4.79 -5.63
CA SER A 83 12.41 -3.71 -5.45
C SER A 83 12.59 -2.86 -6.71
N ASP A 84 13.18 -1.67 -6.54
CA ASP A 84 13.61 -0.78 -7.62
C ASP A 84 12.43 -0.31 -8.50
N VAL A 85 11.24 -0.16 -7.92
CA VAL A 85 10.00 0.19 -8.63
C VAL A 85 9.73 1.71 -8.58
N LYS A 86 9.28 2.27 -9.71
CA LYS A 86 8.83 3.66 -9.78
C LYS A 86 7.41 3.76 -10.35
N VAL A 87 6.50 4.35 -9.57
CA VAL A 87 5.11 4.59 -9.97
C VAL A 87 4.85 6.09 -9.96
N ARG A 88 4.22 6.63 -11.01
CA ARG A 88 3.83 8.04 -11.04
C ARG A 88 2.55 8.37 -11.80
N ASN A 89 1.83 9.41 -11.39
CA ASN A 89 0.66 9.93 -12.12
C ASN A 89 -0.42 8.85 -12.33
N ILE A 90 -0.97 8.36 -11.24
CA ILE A 90 -2.01 7.33 -11.25
C ILE A 90 -3.34 7.94 -10.83
N VAL A 91 -4.40 7.64 -11.59
CA VAL A 91 -5.77 7.97 -11.22
C VAL A 91 -6.50 6.68 -10.86
N VAL A 92 -7.19 6.67 -9.72
CA VAL A 92 -7.84 5.47 -9.18
C VAL A 92 -9.31 5.74 -8.88
N TRP A 93 -10.19 4.94 -9.47
CA TRP A 93 -11.54 4.72 -9.01
C TRP A 93 -11.60 3.38 -8.27
N LYS A 94 -11.55 3.44 -6.94
CA LYS A 94 -11.60 2.26 -6.09
C LYS A 94 -13.04 1.80 -5.86
N ASN A 95 -13.29 0.49 -5.94
CA ASN A 95 -14.56 -0.10 -5.54
C ASN A 95 -14.57 -0.39 -4.03
N GLU A 96 -15.05 -1.55 -3.60
CA GLU A 96 -15.34 -1.84 -2.19
C GLU A 96 -14.21 -2.59 -1.47
N ASN A 97 -13.55 -3.51 -2.17
CA ASN A 97 -12.67 -4.51 -1.56
C ASN A 97 -11.19 -4.22 -1.84
N GLY A 98 -10.33 -4.50 -0.86
CA GLY A 98 -8.89 -4.27 -0.92
C GLY A 98 -8.47 -2.79 -0.71
N PRO A 99 -7.18 -2.52 -0.51
CA PRO A 99 -6.59 -1.18 -0.48
C PRO A 99 -6.26 -0.62 -1.87
N VAL A 100 -5.74 0.61 -1.92
CA VAL A 100 -5.17 1.19 -3.16
C VAL A 100 -3.71 0.76 -3.33
N ILE A 101 -2.87 0.94 -2.31
CA ILE A 101 -1.46 0.53 -2.34
C ILE A 101 -1.28 -0.66 -1.38
N GLN A 102 -0.68 -1.75 -1.86
CA GLN A 102 -0.50 -2.99 -1.10
C GLN A 102 0.95 -3.49 -1.20
N TRP A 103 1.58 -3.84 -0.07
CA TRP A 103 2.86 -4.57 -0.06
C TRP A 103 2.93 -5.76 0.93
N GLY A 104 1.84 -6.08 1.62
CA GLY A 104 1.75 -7.18 2.57
C GLY A 104 1.44 -8.52 1.91
N TRP A 105 0.50 -9.25 2.53
CA TRP A 105 0.09 -10.64 2.23
C TRP A 105 1.12 -11.72 2.52
N ALA A 106 2.41 -11.42 2.40
CA ALA A 106 3.51 -12.30 2.75
C ALA A 106 4.71 -11.46 3.23
N PRO A 107 5.65 -12.04 3.99
CA PRO A 107 6.95 -11.43 4.19
C PRO A 107 7.67 -11.22 2.84
N ARG A 108 8.35 -10.08 2.67
CA ARG A 108 9.00 -9.70 1.40
C ARG A 108 10.31 -8.97 1.63
N THR A 109 11.22 -9.09 0.67
CA THR A 109 12.37 -8.20 0.54
C THR A 109 12.12 -7.17 -0.55
N ILE A 110 11.92 -5.92 -0.15
CA ILE A 110 11.64 -4.79 -1.03
C ILE A 110 12.61 -3.66 -0.68
N ASN A 111 13.24 -3.09 -1.70
CA ASN A 111 14.12 -1.95 -1.56
C ASN A 111 13.89 -0.91 -2.66
N LYS A 112 14.06 0.39 -2.35
CA LYS A 112 14.08 1.49 -3.32
C LYS A 112 12.81 1.56 -4.17
N VAL A 113 11.68 1.82 -3.52
CA VAL A 113 10.41 2.05 -4.21
C VAL A 113 10.01 3.51 -4.07
N SER A 114 9.59 4.11 -5.18
CA SER A 114 8.98 5.45 -5.18
C SER A 114 7.62 5.41 -5.86
N ILE A 115 6.58 5.83 -5.15
CA ILE A 115 5.22 6.05 -5.65
C ILE A 115 4.93 7.52 -5.50
N ASP A 116 4.64 8.21 -6.59
CA ASP A 116 4.39 9.64 -6.56
C ASP A 116 3.13 10.01 -7.33
N THR A 117 2.30 10.90 -6.77
CA THR A 117 1.11 11.42 -7.46
C THR A 117 0.10 10.31 -7.77
N VAL A 118 -0.71 9.97 -6.77
CA VAL A 118 -1.87 9.07 -6.90
C VAL A 118 -3.12 9.84 -6.49
N ASP A 119 -4.07 9.97 -7.42
CA ASP A 119 -5.37 10.58 -7.15
C ASP A 119 -6.46 9.51 -7.10
N VAL A 120 -6.96 9.25 -5.89
CA VAL A 120 -8.10 8.38 -5.63
C VAL A 120 -9.37 9.22 -5.73
N ILE A 121 -9.88 9.36 -6.96
CA ILE A 121 -11.01 10.22 -7.28
C ILE A 121 -12.34 9.71 -6.70
N HIS A 122 -12.43 8.39 -6.49
CA HIS A 122 -13.56 7.74 -5.86
C HIS A 122 -13.10 6.48 -5.11
N ASN A 123 -13.76 6.18 -4.00
CA ASN A 123 -13.69 4.89 -3.35
C ASN A 123 -15.07 4.49 -2.79
N ARG A 124 -15.37 3.19 -2.69
CA ARG A 124 -16.58 2.67 -2.03
C ARG A 124 -16.23 1.70 -0.90
N ILE A 125 -15.10 1.89 -0.24
CA ILE A 125 -14.71 1.00 0.85
C ILE A 125 -15.58 1.29 2.08
N TRP A 126 -16.31 0.27 2.57
CA TRP A 126 -17.41 0.47 3.54
C TRP A 126 -17.34 -0.39 4.81
N TRP A 127 -16.27 -1.15 5.02
CA TRP A 127 -16.17 -2.12 6.13
C TRP A 127 -16.35 -1.47 7.50
N SER A 128 -17.38 -1.91 8.24
CA SER A 128 -17.63 -1.46 9.61
C SER A 128 -16.71 -2.13 10.63
N ASP A 129 -16.15 -3.29 10.31
CA ASP A 129 -15.11 -3.96 11.11
C ASP A 129 -13.69 -3.58 10.63
N ILE A 130 -12.70 -3.81 11.49
CA ILE A 130 -11.30 -3.49 11.19
C ILE A 130 -10.70 -4.59 10.30
N LYS A 131 -10.99 -4.56 8.99
CA LYS A 131 -10.34 -5.43 8.00
C LYS A 131 -8.83 -5.19 7.91
N HIS A 132 -8.06 -6.25 7.68
CA HIS A 132 -6.60 -6.16 7.57
C HIS A 132 -6.12 -5.67 6.18
N ASN A 133 -6.93 -5.82 5.14
CA ASN A 133 -6.62 -5.55 3.73
C ASN A 133 -7.43 -4.37 3.17
N THR A 134 -7.35 -3.21 3.81
CA THR A 134 -8.13 -2.02 3.42
C THR A 134 -7.34 -0.73 3.70
N CYS A 135 -8.00 0.43 3.50
CA CYS A 135 -7.44 1.79 3.51
C CYS A 135 -6.74 2.18 2.20
N ILE A 136 -6.31 3.43 2.10
CA ILE A 136 -5.56 3.89 0.92
C ILE A 136 -4.21 3.19 0.84
N ILE A 137 -3.49 3.08 1.97
CA ILE A 137 -2.14 2.53 2.06
C ILE A 137 -2.15 1.29 2.95
N ASN A 138 -1.60 0.16 2.50
CA ASN A 138 -1.73 -1.09 3.25
C ASN A 138 -0.55 -2.05 3.14
N SER A 139 -0.29 -2.74 4.24
CA SER A 139 0.42 -4.01 4.30
C SER A 139 -0.49 -4.99 5.03
N ALA A 140 -1.22 -5.81 4.29
CA ALA A 140 -2.14 -6.81 4.85
C ALA A 140 -1.40 -7.87 5.69
N THR A 141 -2.14 -8.54 6.58
CA THR A 141 -1.70 -9.75 7.27
C THR A 141 -1.47 -10.91 6.29
N TYR A 142 -0.94 -12.03 6.79
CA TYR A 142 -0.56 -13.17 5.95
C TYR A 142 -1.77 -13.81 5.25
N TYR A 143 -1.69 -14.03 3.94
CA TYR A 143 -2.84 -14.46 3.13
C TYR A 143 -3.39 -15.84 3.53
N ALA A 144 -2.54 -16.75 4.01
CA ALA A 144 -2.96 -18.11 4.33
C ALA A 144 -3.56 -18.23 5.74
N ASP A 145 -3.36 -17.23 6.59
CA ASP A 145 -3.94 -17.15 7.92
C ASP A 145 -3.97 -15.68 8.37
N THR A 146 -5.09 -15.02 8.06
CA THR A 146 -5.24 -13.56 8.20
C THR A 146 -5.35 -13.10 9.65
N GLU A 147 -5.69 -14.01 10.56
CA GLU A 147 -5.84 -13.75 11.99
C GLU A 147 -4.53 -13.97 12.76
N SER A 148 -3.59 -14.73 12.19
CA SER A 148 -2.33 -15.01 12.85
C SER A 148 -1.39 -13.79 12.90
N THR A 149 -0.79 -13.59 14.07
CA THR A 149 0.24 -12.57 14.30
C THR A 149 1.67 -13.13 14.32
N ASN A 150 1.86 -14.43 14.05
CA ASN A 150 3.15 -15.13 14.12
C ASN A 150 3.65 -15.66 12.76
N THR A 151 3.22 -15.01 11.68
CA THR A 151 3.49 -15.37 10.27
C THR A 151 4.51 -14.45 9.59
N ALA A 152 5.15 -13.56 10.34
CA ALA A 152 6.20 -12.67 9.83
C ALA A 152 7.55 -13.42 9.68
N ASP A 153 8.46 -12.83 8.89
CA ASP A 153 9.84 -13.32 8.74
C ASP A 153 10.85 -12.19 9.06
N PRO A 154 11.53 -12.24 10.21
CA PRO A 154 12.58 -11.31 10.60
C PRO A 154 13.85 -11.35 9.74
N ASN A 155 13.95 -12.24 8.74
CA ASN A 155 15.06 -12.25 7.78
C ASN A 155 14.75 -11.45 6.51
N GLN A 156 13.49 -11.05 6.31
CA GLN A 156 13.06 -10.20 5.20
C GLN A 156 13.12 -8.72 5.58
N MET A 157 13.29 -7.85 4.59
CA MET A 157 13.42 -6.41 4.81
C MET A 157 12.67 -5.57 3.77
N ILE A 158 11.88 -4.63 4.25
CA ILE A 158 11.32 -3.52 3.49
C ILE A 158 12.15 -2.28 3.84
N ASP A 159 12.84 -1.70 2.85
CA ASP A 159 13.68 -0.52 3.02
C ASP A 159 13.43 0.50 1.90
N GLY A 160 13.34 1.78 2.25
CA GLY A 160 13.29 2.87 1.27
C GLY A 160 12.04 2.83 0.39
N LEU A 161 10.85 2.72 1.02
CA LEU A 161 9.56 2.90 0.36
C LEU A 161 9.08 4.33 0.57
N VAL A 162 9.02 5.11 -0.52
CA VAL A 162 8.55 6.50 -0.51
C VAL A 162 7.22 6.56 -1.26
N ILE A 163 6.19 7.03 -0.57
CA ILE A 163 4.84 7.24 -1.09
C ILE A 163 4.52 8.73 -0.93
N SER A 164 4.47 9.46 -2.03
CA SER A 164 4.27 10.91 -2.04
C SER A 164 3.09 11.37 -2.87
N ASN A 165 2.48 12.48 -2.44
CA ASN A 165 1.44 13.21 -3.18
C ASN A 165 0.23 12.31 -3.45
N ILE A 166 -0.39 11.83 -2.38
CA ILE A 166 -1.58 10.99 -2.45
C ILE A 166 -2.79 11.86 -2.12
N ARG A 167 -3.75 11.92 -3.03
CA ARG A 167 -5.02 12.62 -2.83
C ARG A 167 -6.14 11.60 -2.82
N SER A 168 -7.01 11.66 -1.81
CA SER A 168 -8.23 10.86 -1.76
C SER A 168 -9.44 11.78 -1.67
N GLU A 169 -10.21 11.83 -2.75
CA GLU A 169 -11.40 12.66 -2.90
C GLU A 169 -12.60 12.06 -2.18
N GLY A 170 -13.48 12.94 -1.73
CA GLY A 170 -14.69 12.59 -1.01
C GLY A 170 -14.42 11.85 0.29
N MET A 171 -15.29 10.92 0.61
CA MET A 171 -15.24 10.18 1.87
C MET A 171 -14.33 8.96 1.75
N SER A 172 -13.38 8.81 2.67
CA SER A 172 -12.54 7.62 2.81
C SER A 172 -12.80 6.93 4.14
N PRO A 173 -12.63 5.60 4.27
CA PRO A 173 -12.79 4.93 5.56
C PRO A 173 -11.57 5.07 6.45
N CYS A 174 -10.35 5.00 5.92
CA CYS A 174 -9.13 5.01 6.73
C CYS A 174 -7.90 5.34 5.88
N ALA A 175 -6.85 5.87 6.50
CA ALA A 175 -5.63 6.30 5.82
C ALA A 175 -4.71 5.11 5.50
N MET A 176 -4.29 4.39 6.55
CA MET A 176 -3.28 3.34 6.40
C MET A 176 -3.40 2.20 7.41
N ARG A 177 -3.18 0.96 6.98
CA ARG A 177 -3.07 -0.20 7.88
C ARG A 177 -1.83 -1.01 7.52
N ILE A 178 -0.84 -1.01 8.41
CA ILE A 178 0.47 -1.63 8.19
C ILE A 178 0.66 -2.72 9.24
N TYR A 179 0.43 -3.96 8.82
CA TYR A 179 0.79 -5.15 9.59
C TYR A 179 2.15 -5.62 9.06
N ALA A 180 3.23 -5.27 9.76
CA ALA A 180 4.58 -5.54 9.28
C ALA A 180 4.92 -7.03 9.40
N LEU A 181 5.00 -7.70 8.25
CA LEU A 181 5.40 -9.11 8.11
C LEU A 181 6.91 -9.28 7.85
N SER A 182 7.65 -8.19 7.76
CA SER A 182 9.11 -8.16 7.52
C SER A 182 9.72 -7.02 8.32
N ASN A 183 11.05 -7.04 8.53
CA ASN A 183 11.71 -5.86 9.06
C ASN A 183 11.40 -4.67 8.16
N THR A 184 11.20 -3.50 8.74
CA THR A 184 10.71 -2.33 8.00
C THR A 184 11.48 -1.09 8.42
N GLN A 185 12.11 -0.41 7.47
CA GLN A 185 12.81 0.84 7.73
C GLN A 185 12.70 1.82 6.56
N SER A 186 12.97 3.10 6.84
CA SER A 186 13.02 4.19 5.87
C SER A 186 11.73 4.28 5.03
N ILE A 187 10.57 4.21 5.68
CA ILE A 187 9.26 4.34 5.02
C ILE A 187 8.81 5.78 5.15
N THR A 188 8.49 6.42 4.03
CA THR A 188 8.02 7.80 4.00
C THR A 188 6.67 7.87 3.31
N ILE A 189 5.67 8.41 4.02
CA ILE A 189 4.37 8.81 3.49
C ILE A 189 4.32 10.33 3.54
N LYS A 190 4.34 10.98 2.38
CA LYS A 190 4.44 12.43 2.28
C LYS A 190 3.29 13.03 1.49
N ASN A 191 2.72 14.13 1.98
CA ASN A 191 1.61 14.83 1.33
C ASN A 191 0.42 13.88 1.08
N LEU A 192 0.02 13.12 2.11
CA LEU A 192 -1.23 12.37 2.08
C LEU A 192 -2.38 13.32 2.43
N PHE A 193 -3.32 13.47 1.51
CA PHE A 193 -4.54 14.24 1.70
C PHE A 193 -5.76 13.32 1.66
N ILE A 194 -6.56 13.36 2.71
CA ILE A 194 -7.90 12.76 2.76
C ILE A 194 -8.91 13.90 2.84
N GLU A 195 -9.84 13.98 1.90
CA GLU A 195 -10.82 15.07 1.89
C GLU A 195 -11.73 15.02 3.13
N LYS A 196 -12.32 13.86 3.42
CA LYS A 196 -13.11 13.64 4.64
C LYS A 196 -13.17 12.15 5.01
N TRP A 197 -13.43 11.86 6.28
CA TRP A 197 -13.84 10.52 6.70
C TRP A 197 -15.29 10.22 6.29
N ASN A 198 -15.59 8.96 6.04
CA ASN A 198 -16.95 8.48 5.83
C ASN A 198 -17.78 8.47 7.13
N ASP A 199 -19.03 8.03 7.04
CA ASP A 199 -19.98 8.05 8.17
C ASP A 199 -19.89 6.80 9.08
N LEU A 200 -18.85 5.97 8.92
CA LEU A 200 -18.61 4.85 9.83
C LEU A 200 -18.23 5.34 11.23
N ASP A 201 -18.35 4.44 12.22
CA ASP A 201 -17.80 4.71 13.54
C ASP A 201 -16.30 4.98 13.47
N LYS A 202 -15.81 5.88 14.33
CA LYS A 202 -14.38 6.25 14.37
C LYS A 202 -13.46 5.04 14.58
N SER A 203 -13.93 4.01 15.30
CA SER A 203 -13.18 2.77 15.50
C SER A 203 -12.95 1.99 14.20
N SER A 204 -13.91 2.01 13.27
CA SER A 204 -13.78 1.41 11.94
C SER A 204 -12.78 2.16 11.06
N GLN A 205 -12.53 3.44 11.37
CA GLN A 205 -11.70 4.35 10.58
C GLN A 205 -10.21 4.35 10.97
N MET A 206 -9.87 3.59 12.00
CA MET A 206 -8.52 3.60 12.56
C MET A 206 -7.48 3.11 11.54
N SER A 207 -6.42 3.90 11.43
CA SER A 207 -5.16 3.50 10.85
C SER A 207 -4.37 2.69 11.87
N ILE A 208 -3.76 1.59 11.43
CA ILE A 208 -3.10 0.60 12.29
C ILE A 208 -1.64 0.48 11.90
N PHE A 209 -0.75 0.35 12.90
CA PHE A 209 0.64 -0.02 12.67
C PHE A 209 1.09 -1.03 13.74
N LYS A 210 1.48 -2.23 13.30
CA LYS A 210 1.87 -3.35 14.16
C LYS A 210 3.10 -4.05 13.62
N ALA A 211 3.96 -4.55 14.51
CA ALA A 211 5.05 -5.46 14.19
C ALA A 211 4.68 -6.89 14.59
N TYR A 212 4.61 -7.80 13.60
CA TYR A 212 4.28 -9.21 13.83
C TYR A 212 5.55 -10.01 14.15
N SER A 213 5.39 -11.27 14.56
CA SER A 213 6.51 -12.16 14.86
C SER A 213 6.60 -13.33 13.90
N ASP A 214 7.72 -14.04 13.92
CA ASP A 214 7.78 -15.42 13.43
C ASP A 214 7.11 -16.38 14.44
N LYS A 215 7.09 -17.68 14.09
CA LYS A 215 6.56 -18.75 14.94
C LYS A 215 7.31 -18.96 16.26
N ASN A 216 8.56 -18.49 16.35
CA ASN A 216 9.38 -18.56 17.55
C ASN A 216 9.17 -17.34 18.47
N GLY A 217 8.33 -16.38 18.07
CA GLY A 217 8.06 -15.15 18.82
C GLY A 217 9.07 -14.03 18.55
N ASN A 218 9.99 -14.19 17.59
CA ASN A 218 10.89 -13.11 17.19
C ASN A 218 10.10 -12.07 16.39
N LYS A 219 9.90 -10.89 16.96
CA LYS A 219 9.25 -9.77 16.26
C LYS A 219 10.13 -9.24 15.14
N VAL A 220 9.49 -8.80 14.05
CA VAL A 220 10.16 -7.97 13.05
C VAL A 220 10.59 -6.64 13.67
N LYS A 221 11.75 -6.14 13.24
CA LYS A 221 12.29 -4.87 13.69
C LYS A 221 11.77 -3.75 12.81
N ILE A 222 11.31 -2.68 13.45
CA ILE A 222 10.98 -1.42 12.79
C ILE A 222 12.11 -0.44 13.08
N GLY A 223 12.56 0.32 12.07
CA GLY A 223 13.57 1.35 12.28
C GLY A 223 13.08 2.45 13.23
N ASN A 224 14.01 3.14 13.90
CA ASN A 224 13.68 4.22 14.83
C ASN A 224 13.50 5.54 14.07
N GLN A 225 12.33 6.17 14.19
CA GLN A 225 12.02 7.46 13.57
C GLN A 225 12.38 8.65 14.46
N SER A 226 12.29 8.50 15.78
CA SER A 226 12.62 9.57 16.72
C SER A 226 14.11 9.98 16.62
N THR A 227 15.02 9.00 16.61
CA THR A 227 16.49 9.22 16.64
C THR A 227 17.14 9.08 15.27
N ASP A 228 16.87 7.98 14.57
CA ASP A 228 17.67 7.59 13.40
C ASP A 228 17.04 8.04 12.07
N LYS A 229 15.79 8.52 12.12
CA LYS A 229 14.98 8.87 10.93
C LYS A 229 14.84 7.70 9.95
N LYS A 230 14.74 6.48 10.49
CA LYS A 230 14.64 5.22 9.75
C LYS A 230 13.34 4.46 10.01
N GLY A 231 12.36 5.05 10.67
CA GLY A 231 11.08 4.39 10.90
C GLY A 231 10.05 4.73 9.82
N LEU A 232 8.81 4.94 10.25
CA LEU A 232 7.71 5.45 9.42
C LEU A 232 7.60 6.98 9.59
N ALA A 233 8.04 7.73 8.59
CA ALA A 233 7.83 9.16 8.50
C ALA A 233 6.49 9.47 7.83
N ILE A 234 5.60 10.16 8.52
CA ILE A 234 4.34 10.68 7.98
C ILE A 234 4.47 12.20 7.92
N GLU A 235 4.65 12.75 6.72
CA GLU A 235 4.93 14.17 6.50
C GLU A 235 3.75 14.83 5.79
N ASN A 236 3.25 15.94 6.34
CA ASN A 236 2.16 16.70 5.74
C ASN A 236 0.92 15.83 5.42
N TYR A 237 0.58 14.94 6.36
CA TYR A 237 -0.70 14.24 6.33
C TYR A 237 -1.81 15.21 6.73
N THR A 238 -2.84 15.32 5.91
CA THR A 238 -3.96 16.24 6.09
C THR A 238 -5.29 15.50 5.94
N VAL A 239 -6.25 15.89 6.77
CA VAL A 239 -7.65 15.45 6.67
C VAL A 239 -8.52 16.69 6.67
N ALA A 240 -9.38 16.87 5.66
CA ALA A 240 -10.20 18.08 5.52
C ALA A 240 -9.37 19.38 5.63
N ASN A 241 -8.19 19.41 4.99
CA ASN A 241 -7.20 20.48 5.07
C ASN A 241 -6.60 20.76 6.46
N ILE A 242 -6.90 19.95 7.47
CA ILE A 242 -6.31 20.05 8.79
C ILE A 242 -5.08 19.13 8.83
N LYS A 243 -3.91 19.73 9.08
CA LYS A 243 -2.67 18.98 9.24
C LYS A 243 -2.73 18.11 10.49
N VAL A 244 -2.41 16.83 10.30
CA VAL A 244 -2.29 15.83 11.36
C VAL A 244 -0.84 15.77 11.80
N ALA A 245 -0.58 16.04 13.07
CA ALA A 245 0.77 15.99 13.60
C ALA A 245 0.78 15.64 15.09
N ARG A 246 1.89 15.05 15.56
CA ARG A 246 2.12 14.78 16.99
C ARG A 246 2.05 16.06 17.81
N VAL A 247 2.75 17.10 17.36
CA VAL A 247 2.82 18.41 18.02
C VAL A 247 1.47 19.13 18.10
N SER A 248 0.56 18.84 17.17
CA SER A 248 -0.79 19.41 17.15
C SER A 248 -1.79 18.61 18.00
N ASN A 249 -1.35 17.48 18.59
CA ASN A 249 -2.15 16.62 19.46
C ASN A 249 -3.52 16.23 18.86
N ASN A 250 -3.58 16.03 17.54
CA ASN A 250 -4.80 15.73 16.80
C ASN A 250 -4.69 14.42 15.99
N TRP A 251 -3.65 13.63 16.24
CA TRP A 251 -3.28 12.46 15.46
C TRP A 251 -3.98 11.18 15.89
N GLN A 252 -4.40 11.09 17.15
CA GLN A 252 -4.90 9.86 17.77
C GLN A 252 -6.13 9.29 17.07
N ASP A 253 -6.41 8.03 17.39
CA ASP A 253 -7.53 7.22 16.93
C ASP A 253 -8.91 7.90 16.96
N PHE A 254 -9.30 8.57 18.05
CA PHE A 254 -10.56 9.30 18.16
C PHE A 254 -10.47 10.79 17.75
N SER A 255 -9.25 11.25 17.46
CA SER A 255 -8.91 12.57 16.89
C SER A 255 -8.90 12.52 15.37
N ILE A 256 -8.79 13.67 14.70
CA ILE A 256 -8.97 13.76 13.24
C ILE A 256 -7.99 12.88 12.44
N GLY A 257 -6.79 12.60 12.98
CA GLY A 257 -5.79 11.78 12.31
C GLY A 257 -6.08 10.28 12.24
N ARG A 258 -6.92 9.75 13.15
CA ARG A 258 -7.29 8.33 13.21
C ARG A 258 -6.10 7.36 13.33
N LEU A 259 -4.96 7.78 13.90
CA LEU A 259 -3.80 6.90 14.04
C LEU A 259 -3.89 6.12 15.37
N HIS A 260 -4.15 4.81 15.27
CA HIS A 260 -4.18 3.86 16.38
C HIS A 260 -3.00 2.88 16.25
N PHE A 261 -1.79 3.41 16.38
CA PHE A 261 -0.56 2.62 16.25
C PHE A 261 -0.18 1.99 17.59
N ASP A 262 0.39 0.78 17.57
CA ASP A 262 0.78 0.09 18.81
C ASP A 262 1.72 0.95 19.66
N ALA A 263 1.45 1.07 20.96
CA ALA A 263 2.17 2.00 21.84
C ALA A 263 3.68 1.74 21.92
N TYR A 264 4.13 0.49 21.82
CA TYR A 264 5.57 0.15 21.84
C TYR A 264 6.31 0.61 20.57
N LEU A 265 5.59 1.00 19.51
CA LEU A 265 6.16 1.56 18.28
C LEU A 265 6.27 3.09 18.35
N TRP A 266 6.07 3.73 19.51
CA TRP A 266 6.08 5.20 19.64
C TRP A 266 7.31 5.85 19.02
N ASP A 267 8.50 5.29 19.19
CA ASP A 267 9.73 5.85 18.61
C ASP A 267 9.98 5.43 17.16
N ASN A 268 9.14 4.56 16.61
CA ASN A 268 9.29 4.01 15.26
C ASN A 268 8.49 4.74 14.20
N TRP A 269 7.70 5.74 14.57
CA TRP A 269 6.98 6.58 13.62
C TRP A 269 6.93 8.04 14.07
N ASP A 270 6.64 8.93 13.15
CA ASP A 270 6.37 10.35 13.45
C ASP A 270 5.34 10.90 12.46
N ALA A 271 4.49 11.82 12.93
CA ALA A 271 3.56 12.58 12.10
C ALA A 271 3.87 14.07 12.26
N SER A 272 4.31 14.70 11.17
CA SER A 272 4.93 16.02 11.18
C SER A 272 4.48 16.98 10.09
#